data_AF-A0A8X7N546-F1
#
_entry.id   AF-A0A8X7N546-F1
#
_cell.length_a   1.000
_cell.length_b   1.000
_cell.length_c   1.000
_cell.angle_alpha   90.00
_cell.angle_beta   90.00
_cell.angle_gamma   90.00
#
_symmetry.space_group_name_H-M   'P 1'
#
loop_
_entity.id
_entity.type
_entity.pdbx_description
1 polymer ?
#
loop_
_entity_poly.entity_id
_entity_poly.type
_entity_poly.pdbx_seq_one_letter_code
_entity_poly.pdbx_strand_id
1 'polypeptide(L)'
;MPTSYQELEHLYDAQGPAKIGIEPTLIETDDSHDITKELMSVRPIPALVTDNLLDELYTSKFARPTNPSTIFEKKHTGRIYKDKFVEL
;
A
#
# COMPACT_ATOMS: atom_id res chain seq x y z
N MET A 1 -22.33 -14.27 8.00
CA MET A 1 -21.02 -14.56 7.39
C MET A 1 -21.26 -15.72 6.43
N PRO A 2 -21.07 -15.56 5.11
CA PRO A 2 -21.20 -16.67 4.16
C PRO A 2 -20.19 -17.77 4.53
N THR A 3 -20.60 -19.04 4.41
CA THR A 3 -19.88 -20.21 4.91
C THR A 3 -19.32 -21.09 3.78
N SER A 4 -19.53 -20.71 2.51
CA SER A 4 -19.00 -21.46 1.36
C SER A 4 -18.60 -20.58 0.17
N TYR A 5 -17.76 -21.13 -0.73
CA TYR A 5 -17.33 -20.46 -1.97
C TYR A 5 -18.48 -20.17 -2.94
N GLN A 6 -19.51 -21.03 -2.97
CA GLN A 6 -20.68 -20.84 -3.83
C GLN A 6 -21.56 -19.66 -3.38
N GLU A 7 -21.62 -19.39 -2.07
CA GLU A 7 -22.30 -18.20 -1.54
C GLU A 7 -21.54 -16.91 -1.85
N LEU A 8 -20.20 -16.96 -1.94
CA LEU A 8 -19.38 -15.83 -2.38
C LEU A 8 -19.61 -15.50 -3.85
N GLU A 9 -19.59 -16.50 -4.74
CA GLU A 9 -19.88 -16.30 -6.19
C GLU A 9 -21.28 -15.70 -6.41
N HIS A 10 -22.31 -16.23 -5.72
CA HIS A 10 -23.68 -15.70 -5.82
C HIS A 10 -23.81 -14.24 -5.34
N LEU A 11 -23.03 -13.83 -4.33
CA LEU A 11 -23.02 -12.44 -3.85
C LEU A 11 -22.33 -11.51 -4.85
N TYR A 12 -21.26 -11.98 -5.50
CA TYR A 12 -20.57 -11.25 -6.58
C TYR A 12 -21.48 -11.04 -7.79
N ASP A 13 -22.22 -12.07 -8.20
CA ASP A 13 -23.15 -11.97 -9.33
C ASP A 13 -24.37 -11.08 -9.02
N ALA A 14 -24.80 -10.99 -7.76
CA ALA A 14 -25.96 -10.21 -7.34
C ALA A 14 -25.67 -8.70 -7.09
N GLN A 15 -24.43 -8.32 -6.77
CA GLN A 15 -24.07 -6.92 -6.43
C GLN A 15 -23.36 -6.15 -7.57
N GLY A 16 -23.08 -6.82 -8.70
CA GLY A 16 -22.26 -6.25 -9.75
C GLY A 16 -20.76 -6.29 -9.41
N PRO A 17 -19.90 -5.75 -10.28
CA PRO A 17 -18.45 -5.89 -10.13
C PRO A 17 -17.97 -5.30 -8.80
N ALA A 18 -17.35 -6.14 -7.97
CA ALA A 18 -16.86 -5.72 -6.67
C ALA A 18 -15.77 -4.66 -6.82
N LYS A 19 -15.78 -3.66 -5.94
CA LYS A 19 -14.69 -2.69 -5.84
C LYS A 19 -13.64 -3.22 -4.88
N ILE A 20 -12.39 -3.28 -5.33
CA ILE A 20 -11.26 -3.71 -4.49
C ILE A 20 -10.39 -2.49 -4.23
N GLY A 21 -10.34 -2.07 -2.97
CA GLY A 21 -9.56 -0.94 -2.52
C GLY A 21 -8.19 -1.35 -2.02
N ILE A 22 -7.13 -0.68 -2.49
CA ILE A 22 -5.77 -0.87 -1.98
C ILE A 22 -5.16 0.50 -1.65
N GLU A 23 -4.52 0.60 -0.49
CA GLU A 23 -3.76 1.80 -0.12
C GLU A 23 -2.43 1.83 -0.90
N PRO A 24 -2.21 2.84 -1.76
CA PRO A 24 -1.04 2.86 -2.66
C PRO A 24 0.30 2.96 -1.93
N THR A 25 0.33 3.50 -0.72
CA THR A 25 1.57 3.71 0.04
C THR A 25 2.15 2.41 0.61
N LEU A 26 1.38 1.33 0.57
CA LEU A 26 1.73 0.02 1.15
C LEU A 26 2.14 -1.03 0.10
N ILE A 27 2.11 -0.68 -1.19
CA ILE A 27 2.47 -1.58 -2.29
C ILE A 27 3.49 -0.91 -3.21
N GLU A 28 4.34 -1.72 -3.84
CA GLU A 28 5.26 -1.22 -4.85
C GLU A 28 4.52 -0.89 -6.16
N THR A 29 5.12 -0.06 -7.00
CA THR A 29 4.50 0.35 -8.27
C THR A 29 4.37 -0.83 -9.25
N ASP A 30 5.38 -1.70 -9.31
CA ASP A 30 5.38 -2.87 -10.19
C ASP A 30 4.33 -3.90 -9.73
N ASP A 31 4.28 -4.19 -8.43
CA ASP A 31 3.24 -5.04 -7.85
C ASP A 31 1.82 -4.48 -8.08
N SER A 32 1.65 -3.15 -7.94
CA SER A 32 0.37 -2.48 -8.21
C SER A 32 -0.08 -2.70 -9.66
N HIS A 33 0.85 -2.69 -10.61
CA HIS A 33 0.55 -2.95 -12.02
C HIS A 33 0.08 -4.39 -12.25
N ASP A 34 0.81 -5.36 -11.71
CA ASP A 34 0.52 -6.79 -11.88
C ASP A 34 -0.80 -7.17 -11.20
N ILE A 35 -1.02 -6.70 -9.96
CA ILE A 35 -2.27 -6.89 -9.22
C ILE A 35 -3.43 -6.25 -9.98
N THR A 36 -3.29 -5.01 -10.47
CA THR A 36 -4.35 -4.35 -11.24
C THR A 36 -4.71 -5.15 -12.48
N LYS A 37 -3.72 -5.68 -13.20
CA LYS A 37 -3.92 -6.50 -14.39
C LYS A 37 -4.64 -7.82 -14.06
N GLU A 38 -4.26 -8.49 -12.99
CA GLU A 38 -4.92 -9.72 -12.51
C GLU A 38 -6.36 -9.44 -12.08
N LEU A 39 -6.58 -8.38 -11.30
CA LEU A 39 -7.91 -7.96 -10.87
C LEU A 39 -8.81 -7.60 -12.06
N MET A 40 -8.32 -6.88 -13.06
CA MET A 40 -9.13 -6.60 -14.26
C MET A 40 -9.54 -7.85 -15.04
N SER A 41 -8.81 -8.98 -14.90
CA SER A 41 -9.14 -10.25 -15.56
C SER A 41 -10.34 -10.98 -14.95
N VAL A 42 -10.63 -10.75 -13.66
CA VAL A 42 -11.74 -11.39 -12.92
C VAL A 42 -12.95 -10.46 -12.72
N ARG A 43 -12.95 -9.31 -13.41
CA ARG A 43 -13.98 -8.25 -13.41
C ARG A 43 -14.21 -7.39 -12.14
N PRO A 44 -13.43 -7.38 -11.04
CA PRO A 44 -13.49 -6.30 -10.07
C PRO A 44 -13.04 -4.96 -10.66
N ILE A 45 -13.52 -3.88 -10.05
CA ILE A 45 -13.11 -2.51 -10.34
C ILE A 45 -12.10 -2.10 -9.27
N PRO A 46 -10.81 -1.93 -9.61
CA PRO A 46 -9.84 -1.37 -8.68
C PRO A 46 -10.31 0.02 -8.22
N ALA A 47 -10.31 0.24 -6.90
CA ALA A 47 -10.64 1.50 -6.28
C ALA A 47 -9.41 2.05 -5.58
N LEU A 48 -9.11 3.32 -5.83
CA LEU A 48 -8.10 4.03 -5.08
C LEU A 48 -8.63 4.33 -3.68
N VAL A 49 -7.93 3.87 -2.65
CA VAL A 49 -8.23 4.19 -1.26
C VAL A 49 -7.05 5.00 -0.73
N THR A 50 -7.26 6.30 -0.52
CA THR A 50 -6.19 7.24 -0.15
C THR A 50 -5.79 7.16 1.31
N ASP A 51 -6.72 6.75 2.17
CA ASP A 51 -6.53 6.67 3.61
C ASP A 51 -6.55 5.21 4.06
N ASN A 52 -5.63 4.83 4.95
CA ASN A 52 -5.61 3.49 5.49
C ASN A 52 -6.87 3.23 6.34
N LEU A 53 -7.77 2.38 5.86
CA LEU A 53 -9.01 2.06 6.58
C LEU A 53 -8.75 1.34 7.91
N LEU A 54 -7.60 0.67 8.09
CA LEU A 54 -7.23 0.10 9.38
C LEU A 54 -6.86 1.19 10.40
N ASP A 55 -6.35 2.33 9.95
CA ASP A 55 -6.03 3.43 10.85
C ASP A 55 -7.29 4.02 11.50
N GLU A 56 -8.44 3.96 10.83
CA GLU A 56 -9.74 4.37 11.39
C GLU A 56 -10.22 3.42 12.49
N LEU A 57 -9.87 2.14 12.40
CA LEU A 57 -10.28 1.11 13.35
C LEU A 57 -9.27 0.91 14.49
N TYR A 58 -8.01 1.28 14.27
CA TYR A 58 -6.93 0.99 15.20
C TYR A 58 -6.81 2.07 16.28
N THR A 59 -7.72 2.03 17.25
CA THR A 59 -7.84 3.00 18.35
C THR A 59 -6.64 3.03 19.31
N SER A 60 -5.80 1.99 19.32
CA SER A 60 -4.59 1.86 20.14
C SER A 60 -3.29 1.90 19.32
N LYS A 61 -3.32 2.55 18.15
CA LYS A 61 -2.16 2.67 17.28
C LYS A 61 -0.98 3.33 18.01
N PHE A 62 0.17 2.66 17.96
CA PHE A 62 1.42 3.24 18.45
C PHE A 62 1.77 4.50 17.65
N ALA A 63 2.20 5.54 18.35
CA ALA A 63 2.68 6.76 17.70
C ALA A 63 3.90 6.44 16.81
N ARG A 64 3.96 7.07 15.63
CA ARG A 64 5.14 6.99 14.77
C ARG A 64 6.35 7.53 15.54
N PRO A 65 7.50 6.83 15.58
CA PRO A 65 8.70 7.36 16.23
C PRO A 65 9.12 8.71 15.62
N THR A 66 9.30 9.72 16.47
CA THR A 66 9.70 11.08 16.07
C THR A 66 11.11 11.44 16.53
N ASN A 67 11.99 10.44 16.62
CA ASN A 67 13.36 10.67 17.07
C ASN A 67 14.08 11.67 16.14
N PRO A 68 14.89 12.58 16.69
CA PRO A 68 15.64 13.52 15.86
C PRO A 68 16.62 12.78 14.95
N SER A 69 16.78 13.27 13.72
CA SER A 69 17.75 12.72 12.79
C SER A 69 19.18 12.98 13.28
N THR A 70 20.05 11.98 13.15
CA THR A 70 21.48 12.12 13.45
C THR A 70 22.24 12.47 12.18
N ILE A 71 23.04 13.52 12.24
CA ILE A 71 23.89 13.95 11.12
C ILE A 71 25.26 13.27 11.24
N PHE A 72 25.65 12.52 10.21
CA PHE A 72 26.98 11.92 10.15
C PHE A 72 27.95 12.83 9.38
N GLU A 73 29.06 13.18 10.03
CA GLU A 73 30.14 13.96 9.42
C GLU A 73 30.93 13.15 8.38
N LYS A 74 31.60 13.85 7.46
CA LYS A 74 32.46 13.24 6.42
C LYS A 74 33.46 12.23 6.98
N LYS A 75 34.01 12.47 8.17
CA LYS A 75 34.97 11.56 8.83
C LYS A 75 34.39 10.16 9.09
N HIS A 76 33.07 10.03 9.18
CA HIS A 76 32.37 8.77 9.42
C HIS A 76 31.78 8.16 8.13
N THR A 77 31.48 8.98 7.12
CA THR A 77 30.81 8.54 5.88
C THR A 77 31.73 8.49 4.66
N GLY A 78 32.97 8.98 4.79
CA GLY A 78 33.94 9.13 3.71
C GLY A 78 33.67 10.33 2.78
N ARG A 79 32.42 10.75 2.63
CA ARG A 79 31.98 11.80 1.68
C ARG A 79 30.79 12.60 2.19
N ILE A 80 30.66 13.84 1.72
CA ILE A 80 29.51 14.71 2.05
C ILE A 80 28.33 14.38 1.15
N TYR A 81 27.13 14.80 1.56
CA TYR A 81 25.90 14.54 0.79
C TYR A 81 25.97 15.15 -0.62
N LYS A 82 26.60 16.32 -0.79
CA LYS A 82 26.75 16.99 -2.09
C LYS A 82 27.48 16.12 -3.12
N ASP A 83 28.53 15.43 -2.70
CA ASP A 83 29.31 14.56 -3.60
C ASP A 83 28.44 13.39 -4.12
N LYS A 84 27.56 12.85 -3.27
CA LYS A 84 26.64 11.75 -3.64
C LYS A 84 25.61 12.17 -4.69
N PHE A 85 25.13 13.42 -4.62
CA PHE A 85 24.14 13.93 -5.58
C PHE A 85 24.70 14.11 -6.99
N VAL A 86 26.01 14.24 -7.15
CA VAL A 86 26.64 14.36 -8.48
C VAL A 86 26.74 13.00 -9.19
N GLU A 87 26.69 11.90 -8.43
CA GLU A 87 26.82 10.52 -8.93
C GLU A 87 25.48 9.81 -9.17
N LEU A 88 24.36 10.43 -8.78
CA LEU A 88 22.99 9.95 -8.99
C LEU A 88 22.50 10.31 -10.39
#